data_AF-A0AAD0MQ17-F1
#
_entry.id   AF-A0AAD0MQ17-F1
#
_cell.length_a   1.000
_cell.length_b   1.000
_cell.length_c   1.000
_cell.angle_alpha   90.00
_cell.angle_beta   90.00
_cell.angle_gamma   90.00
#
_symmetry.space_group_name_H-M   'P 1'
#
loop_
_entity.id
_entity.type
_entity.pdbx_description
1 polymer ?
#
loop_
_entity_poly.entity_id
_entity_poly.type
_entity_poly.pdbx_seq_one_letter_code
_entity_poly.pdbx_strand_id
1 'polypeptide(L)'
;MKIHRYFFWIEDNFIEIYKNGNLEKYEGEEKLYIDKFETFWEKWKKNSKIIASRDAIDFTFLVDKKVSKDDLLKGLDNYKKETEINFSSEDLKKLLDIKDFKTIIFEFNNQKKVITKTKGRYIESEFEENLPEIILFGDNIDEDILNNLANQRVEEKKNKTEAGQLDKIFGSQWNNRK
;
A
#
# COMPACT_ATOMS: atom_id res chain seq x y z
N MET A 1 15.76 -6.22 17.93
CA MET A 1 14.94 -5.01 17.76
C MET A 1 13.84 -5.35 16.79
N LYS A 2 12.58 -4.96 17.03
CA LYS A 2 11.51 -5.21 16.06
C LYS A 2 11.43 -4.03 15.10
N ILE A 3 11.33 -4.33 13.81
CA ILE A 3 11.13 -3.33 12.77
C ILE A 3 9.66 -3.39 12.35
N HIS A 4 8.96 -2.26 12.42
CA HIS A 4 7.59 -2.14 11.91
C HIS A 4 7.64 -1.46 10.54
N ARG A 5 7.19 -2.17 9.50
CA ARG A 5 7.16 -1.64 8.14
C ARG A 5 5.78 -1.13 7.82
N TYR A 6 5.72 0.14 7.43
CA TYR A 6 4.50 0.80 7.02
C TYR A 6 4.63 1.28 5.58
N PHE A 7 3.65 0.88 4.77
CA PHE A 7 3.53 1.33 3.40
C PHE A 7 2.30 2.21 3.28
N PHE A 8 2.45 3.38 2.68
CA PHE A 8 1.37 4.34 2.53
C PHE A 8 1.04 4.49 1.06
N TRP A 9 -0.16 4.09 0.67
CA TRP A 9 -0.69 4.39 -0.66
C TRP A 9 -1.50 5.68 -0.57
N ILE A 10 -1.08 6.72 -1.28
CA ILE A 10 -1.67 8.05 -1.19
C ILE A 10 -2.17 8.48 -2.56
N GLU A 11 -3.47 8.67 -2.68
CA GLU A 11 -4.16 8.96 -3.94
C GLU A 11 -5.42 9.78 -3.65
N ASP A 12 -5.68 10.83 -4.45
CA ASP A 12 -6.86 11.68 -4.35
C ASP A 12 -7.17 12.21 -2.93
N ASN A 13 -6.15 12.66 -2.19
CA ASN A 13 -6.25 13.11 -0.79
C ASN A 13 -6.69 12.02 0.19
N PHE A 14 -6.50 10.75 -0.15
CA PHE A 14 -6.72 9.65 0.77
C PHE A 14 -5.43 8.87 0.99
N ILE A 15 -5.32 8.27 2.17
CA ILE A 15 -4.26 7.35 2.54
C ILE A 15 -4.81 5.99 2.91
N GLU A 16 -4.23 4.96 2.32
CA GLU A 16 -4.37 3.57 2.78
C GLU A 16 -3.05 3.19 3.46
N ILE A 17 -3.15 2.55 4.62
CA ILE A 17 -1.99 2.22 5.43
C ILE A 17 -1.85 0.70 5.43
N TYR A 18 -0.67 0.23 5.07
CA TYR A 18 -0.36 -1.19 5.06
C TYR A 18 0.74 -1.46 6.07
N LYS A 19 0.54 -2.46 6.92
CA LYS A 19 1.55 -2.92 7.87
C LYS A 19 2.06 -4.28 7.45
N ASN A 20 3.36 -4.37 7.16
CA ASN A 20 4.01 -5.59 6.65
C ASN A 20 3.28 -6.18 5.43
N GLY A 21 2.77 -5.33 4.53
CA GLY A 21 2.08 -5.71 3.30
C GLY A 21 0.59 -5.98 3.44
N ASN A 22 0.01 -5.92 4.65
CA ASN A 22 -1.42 -6.10 4.87
C ASN A 22 -2.10 -4.77 5.11
N LEU A 23 -3.27 -4.56 4.50
CA LEU A 23 -4.08 -3.36 4.73
C LEU A 23 -4.50 -3.29 6.20
N GLU A 24 -4.16 -2.20 6.87
CA GLU A 24 -4.42 -1.93 8.28
C GLU A 24 -5.51 -0.86 8.39
N LYS A 25 -6.58 -1.16 9.12
CA LYS A 25 -7.60 -0.15 9.42
C LYS A 25 -7.05 0.89 10.37
N TYR A 26 -7.19 2.15 10.02
CA TYR A 26 -6.77 3.27 10.85
C TYR A 26 -8.00 4.09 11.24
N GLU A 27 -8.22 4.27 12.55
CA GLU A 27 -9.46 4.86 13.09
C GLU A 27 -10.74 4.10 12.67
N GLY A 28 -10.62 2.80 12.34
CA GLY A 28 -11.73 1.96 11.88
C GLY A 28 -11.97 1.97 10.37
N GLU A 29 -11.28 2.85 9.65
CA GLU A 29 -11.40 3.03 8.20
C GLU A 29 -10.27 2.34 7.44
N GLU A 30 -10.56 1.77 6.27
CA GLU A 30 -9.55 1.19 5.36
C GLU A 30 -8.81 2.25 4.55
N LYS A 31 -9.46 3.40 4.34
CA LYS A 31 -8.95 4.53 3.56
C LYS A 31 -9.31 5.83 4.29
N LEU A 32 -8.31 6.57 4.74
CA LEU A 32 -8.49 7.79 5.54
C LEU A 32 -8.39 9.02 4.64
N TYR A 33 -9.34 9.93 4.73
CA TYR A 33 -9.25 11.23 4.07
C TYR A 33 -8.21 12.13 4.76
N ILE A 34 -7.39 12.81 3.96
CA ILE A 34 -6.37 13.75 4.40
C ILE A 34 -6.70 15.12 3.81
N ASP A 35 -7.15 16.03 4.67
CA ASP A 35 -7.21 17.45 4.35
C ASP A 35 -5.79 18.07 4.38
N LYS A 36 -4.99 17.69 5.39
CA LYS A 36 -3.59 18.12 5.58
C LYS A 36 -2.73 16.99 6.16
N PHE A 37 -1.52 16.81 5.63
CA PHE A 37 -0.57 15.80 6.15
C PHE A 37 -0.14 16.07 7.59
N GLU A 38 -0.06 17.33 8.01
CA GLU A 38 0.23 17.71 9.40
C GLU A 38 -0.77 17.08 10.37
N THR A 39 -2.07 17.21 10.09
CA THR A 39 -3.15 16.60 10.89
C THR A 39 -3.02 15.07 10.92
N PHE A 40 -2.69 14.46 9.79
CA PHE A 40 -2.43 13.01 9.73
C PHE A 40 -1.27 12.62 10.67
N TRP A 41 -0.14 13.34 10.60
CA TRP A 41 1.03 13.05 11.43
C TRP A 41 0.77 13.25 12.93
N GLU A 42 0.01 14.29 13.31
CA GLU A 42 -0.41 14.47 14.71
C GLU A 42 -1.26 13.32 15.21
N LYS A 43 -2.23 12.87 14.41
CA LYS A 43 -3.06 11.70 14.72
C LYS A 43 -2.21 10.44 14.82
N TRP A 44 -1.35 10.20 13.83
CA TRP A 44 -0.44 9.06 13.80
C TRP A 44 0.40 9.02 15.07
N LYS A 45 0.98 10.15 15.48
CA LYS A 45 1.75 10.27 16.73
C LYS A 45 0.94 9.91 17.98
N LYS A 46 -0.33 10.34 18.07
CA LYS A 46 -1.22 10.06 19.22
C LYS A 46 -1.67 8.60 19.28
N ASN A 47 -1.89 7.97 18.12
CA ASN A 47 -2.49 6.64 18.00
C ASN A 47 -1.49 5.51 17.76
N SER A 48 -0.26 5.82 17.33
CA SER A 48 0.84 4.87 17.11
C SER A 48 1.43 4.29 18.39
N LYS A 49 0.63 4.10 19.45
CA LYS A 49 0.94 3.42 20.73
C LYS A 49 1.62 2.04 20.60
N ILE A 50 1.88 1.58 19.37
CA ILE A 50 2.35 0.27 18.95
C ILE A 50 3.89 0.19 18.80
N ILE A 51 4.63 1.30 18.89
CA ILE A 51 6.07 1.31 18.64
C ILE A 51 6.78 1.59 19.95
N ALA A 52 7.31 0.55 20.58
CA ALA A 52 8.14 0.72 21.77
C ALA A 52 9.33 1.63 21.43
N SER A 53 9.85 2.40 22.38
CA SER A 53 10.98 3.32 22.15
C SER A 53 12.27 2.66 21.61
N ARG A 54 12.32 1.33 21.66
CA ARG A 54 13.41 0.49 21.16
C ARG A 54 13.12 -0.14 19.80
N ASP A 55 11.93 0.04 19.23
CA ASP A 55 11.57 -0.49 17.92
C ASP A 55 11.93 0.52 16.84
N ALA A 56 12.23 0.03 15.64
CA ALA A 56 12.49 0.86 14.47
C ALA A 56 11.29 0.86 13.53
N ILE A 57 11.23 1.89 12.68
CA ILE A 57 10.14 2.08 11.73
C ILE A 57 10.71 2.38 10.37
N ASP A 58 10.20 1.65 9.38
CA ASP A 58 10.47 1.92 7.98
C ASP A 58 9.20 2.37 7.27
N PHE A 59 9.34 3.48 6.56
CA PHE A 59 8.26 4.09 5.82
C PHE A 59 8.56 4.03 4.32
N THR A 60 7.64 3.46 3.57
CA THR A 60 7.63 3.53 2.11
C THR A 60 6.33 4.18 1.67
N PHE A 61 6.42 5.09 0.72
CA PHE A 61 5.30 5.86 0.20
C PHE A 61 5.12 5.57 -1.28
N LEU A 62 3.87 5.33 -1.67
CA LEU A 62 3.40 5.18 -3.04
C LEU A 62 2.41 6.31 -3.26
N VAL A 63 2.86 7.38 -3.94
CA VAL A 63 2.17 8.67 -3.93
C VAL A 63 1.75 9.03 -5.35
N ASP A 64 0.46 9.31 -5.55
CA ASP A 64 -0.01 9.91 -6.80
C ASP A 64 0.77 11.20 -7.06
N LYS A 65 1.29 11.35 -8.27
CA LYS A 65 2.13 12.49 -8.67
C LYS A 65 1.50 13.86 -8.41
N LYS A 66 0.17 13.96 -8.36
CA LYS A 66 -0.55 15.21 -8.08
C LYS A 66 -0.46 15.62 -6.60
N VAL A 67 -0.12 14.69 -5.71
CA VAL A 67 -0.02 14.94 -4.28
C VAL A 67 1.34 15.56 -3.94
N SER A 68 1.32 16.66 -3.19
CA SER A 68 2.54 17.32 -2.71
C SER A 68 3.31 16.42 -1.75
N LYS A 69 4.58 16.14 -2.09
CA LYS A 69 5.48 15.32 -1.26
C LYS A 69 6.10 16.11 -0.12
N ASP A 70 6.31 17.42 -0.28
CA ASP A 70 7.07 18.22 0.69
C ASP A 70 6.40 18.23 2.08
N ASP A 71 5.07 18.27 2.12
CA ASP A 71 4.32 18.24 3.38
C ASP A 71 4.26 16.84 4.01
N LEU A 72 4.38 15.79 3.20
CA LEU A 72 4.51 14.41 3.68
C LEU A 72 5.87 14.21 4.37
N LEU A 73 6.95 14.73 3.79
CA LEU A 73 8.32 14.54 4.28
C LEU A 73 8.59 15.24 5.62
N LYS A 74 8.03 16.43 5.85
CA LYS A 74 8.22 17.19 7.10
C LYS A 74 7.83 16.42 8.36
N GLY A 75 6.92 15.45 8.26
CA GLY A 75 6.50 14.64 9.41
C GLY A 75 7.48 13.53 9.81
N LEU A 76 8.37 13.13 8.90
CA LEU A 76 9.22 11.95 9.02
C LEU A 76 10.37 12.11 10.03
N ASP A 77 10.85 13.33 10.24
CA ASP A 77 12.00 13.63 11.10
C ASP A 77 11.79 13.20 12.57
N ASN A 78 10.54 12.91 12.95
CA ASN A 78 10.18 12.48 14.31
C ASN A 78 10.39 10.98 14.57
N TYR A 79 10.77 10.18 13.56
CA TYR A 79 10.83 8.72 13.66
C TYR A 79 12.24 8.16 13.46
N LYS A 80 12.61 7.18 14.28
CA LYS A 80 13.88 6.47 14.17
C LYS A 80 13.82 5.47 13.01
N LYS A 81 14.65 5.72 11.99
CA LYS A 81 14.77 4.92 10.77
C LYS A 81 15.80 3.80 10.95
N GLU A 82 15.59 2.65 10.31
CA GLU A 82 16.59 1.57 10.29
C GLU A 82 16.68 0.93 8.90
N THR A 83 17.80 1.14 8.22
CA THR A 83 17.94 0.83 6.79
C THR A 83 18.50 -0.56 6.50
N GLU A 84 18.32 -1.53 7.40
CA GLU A 84 18.93 -2.86 7.24
C GLU A 84 18.18 -3.75 6.23
N ILE A 85 16.92 -3.44 5.92
CA ILE A 85 16.09 -4.27 5.04
C ILE A 85 15.32 -3.42 4.04
N ASN A 86 15.44 -3.76 2.75
CA ASN A 86 14.80 -3.04 1.66
C ASN A 86 13.35 -3.49 1.42
N PHE A 87 12.47 -2.53 1.13
CA PHE A 87 11.20 -2.70 0.44
C PHE A 87 11.45 -3.29 -0.94
N SER A 88 11.02 -4.53 -1.10
CA SER A 88 11.30 -5.35 -2.27
C SER A 88 10.17 -5.31 -3.30
N SER A 89 10.42 -5.86 -4.47
CA SER A 89 9.39 -6.06 -5.50
C SER A 89 8.26 -6.99 -5.03
N GLU A 90 8.54 -7.95 -4.14
CA GLU A 90 7.51 -8.81 -3.53
C GLU A 90 6.60 -8.01 -2.57
N ASP A 91 7.16 -7.06 -1.83
CA ASP A 91 6.36 -6.18 -0.97
C ASP A 91 5.45 -5.27 -1.80
N LEU A 92 5.98 -4.70 -2.89
CA LEU A 92 5.20 -3.95 -3.86
C LEU A 92 4.10 -4.82 -4.48
N LYS A 93 4.43 -6.03 -4.94
CA LYS A 93 3.45 -6.98 -5.48
C LYS A 93 2.30 -7.22 -4.51
N LYS A 94 2.54 -7.47 -3.22
CA LYS A 94 1.47 -7.70 -2.23
C LYS A 94 0.48 -6.53 -2.16
N LEU A 95 1.00 -5.29 -2.21
CA LEU A 95 0.14 -4.11 -2.28
C LEU A 95 -0.68 -4.12 -3.58
N LEU A 96 -0.02 -4.35 -4.71
CA LEU A 96 -0.63 -4.32 -6.03
C LEU A 96 -1.64 -5.47 -6.27
N ASP A 97 -1.47 -6.61 -5.61
CA ASP A 97 -2.42 -7.72 -5.65
C ASP A 97 -3.74 -7.32 -4.97
N ILE A 98 -3.66 -6.50 -3.91
CA ILE A 98 -4.83 -5.98 -3.17
C ILE A 98 -5.52 -4.86 -3.94
N LYS A 99 -4.75 -3.98 -4.59
CA LYS A 99 -5.26 -2.84 -5.35
C LYS A 99 -5.97 -3.29 -6.63
N ASP A 100 -7.05 -2.59 -6.95
CA ASP A 100 -7.81 -2.78 -8.18
C ASP A 100 -7.35 -1.76 -9.23
N PHE A 101 -6.29 -2.11 -9.96
CA PHE A 101 -5.83 -1.33 -11.10
C PHE A 101 -5.54 -2.24 -12.29
N LYS A 102 -5.66 -1.67 -13.48
CA LYS A 102 -5.33 -2.34 -14.73
C LYS A 102 -3.89 -2.01 -15.16
N THR A 103 -3.59 -0.72 -15.27
CA THR A 103 -2.30 -0.21 -15.74
C THR A 103 -1.94 1.04 -14.95
N ILE A 104 -0.71 1.11 -14.45
CA ILE A 104 -0.18 2.23 -13.65
C ILE A 104 1.23 2.55 -14.15
N ILE A 105 1.59 3.82 -14.13
CA ILE A 105 2.97 4.27 -14.30
C ILE A 105 3.63 4.37 -12.92
N PHE A 106 4.75 3.69 -12.74
CA PHE A 106 5.61 3.86 -11.58
C PHE A 106 6.83 4.70 -11.90
N GLU A 107 7.16 5.63 -11.02
CA GLU A 107 8.40 6.41 -11.05
C GLU A 107 9.21 6.12 -9.79
N PHE A 108 10.47 5.71 -9.96
CA PHE A 108 11.41 5.48 -8.87
C PHE A 108 12.86 5.61 -9.37
N ASN A 109 13.71 6.31 -8.63
CA ASN A 109 15.15 6.45 -8.94
C ASN A 109 15.44 6.82 -10.41
N ASN A 110 14.74 7.84 -10.93
CA ASN A 110 14.79 8.27 -12.34
C ASN A 110 14.37 7.22 -13.38
N GLN A 111 13.89 6.05 -12.95
CA GLN A 111 13.25 5.07 -13.80
C GLN A 111 11.75 5.33 -13.82
N LYS A 112 11.15 5.21 -15.00
CA LYS A 112 9.70 5.30 -15.18
C LYS A 112 9.25 4.09 -15.99
N LYS A 113 8.34 3.30 -15.42
CA LYS A 113 7.83 2.07 -16.05
C LYS A 113 6.31 2.01 -16.04
N VAL A 114 5.73 1.57 -17.15
CA VAL A 114 4.30 1.28 -17.21
C VAL A 114 4.09 -0.19 -16.88
N ILE A 115 3.37 -0.46 -15.79
CA ILE A 115 3.10 -1.81 -15.31
C ILE A 115 1.62 -2.12 -15.49
N THR A 116 1.36 -3.17 -16.25
CA THR A 116 0.00 -3.70 -16.48
C THR A 116 -0.19 -4.99 -15.70
N LYS A 117 -1.26 -5.05 -14.90
CA LYS A 117 -1.72 -6.25 -14.21
C LYS A 117 -2.51 -7.12 -15.20
N THR A 118 -1.98 -8.29 -15.54
CA THR A 118 -2.70 -9.29 -16.34
C THR A 118 -3.20 -10.42 -15.45
N LYS A 119 -4.01 -11.34 -15.98
CA LYS A 119 -4.51 -12.51 -15.21
C LYS A 119 -3.40 -13.43 -14.68
N GLY A 120 -2.19 -13.36 -15.21
CA GLY A 120 -1.10 -14.25 -14.81
C GLY A 120 0.07 -13.55 -14.15
N ARG A 121 0.45 -12.37 -14.67
CA ARG A 121 1.67 -11.67 -14.26
C ARG A 121 1.58 -10.17 -14.46
N TYR A 122 2.45 -9.44 -13.78
CA TYR A 122 2.76 -8.06 -14.12
C TYR A 122 3.63 -8.02 -15.38
N ILE A 123 3.31 -7.15 -16.32
CA ILE A 123 4.11 -6.92 -17.53
C ILE A 123 4.43 -5.45 -17.68
N GLU A 124 5.62 -5.18 -18.21
CA GLU A 124 5.94 -3.85 -18.72
C GLU A 124 5.16 -3.59 -20.01
N SER A 125 4.57 -2.41 -20.15
CA SER A 125 3.74 -2.00 -21.29
C SER A 125 4.25 -0.69 -21.88
N GLU A 126 3.70 -0.31 -23.04
CA GLU A 126 4.00 0.98 -23.65
C GLU A 126 3.38 2.13 -22.84
N PHE A 127 3.94 3.33 -23.00
CA PHE A 127 3.40 4.53 -22.39
C PHE A 127 2.12 4.97 -23.11
N GLU A 128 1.06 5.16 -22.33
CA GLU A 128 -0.20 5.76 -22.78
C GLU A 128 -0.45 7.07 -22.04
N GLU A 129 -1.13 8.01 -22.70
CA GLU A 129 -1.53 9.26 -22.08
C GLU A 129 -2.63 9.04 -21.02
N ASN A 130 -2.60 9.83 -19.94
CA ASN A 130 -3.60 9.83 -18.86
C ASN A 130 -3.64 8.61 -17.93
N LEU A 131 -2.58 7.79 -17.88
CA LEU A 131 -2.47 6.74 -16.88
C LEU A 131 -2.19 7.32 -15.48
N PRO A 132 -2.68 6.69 -14.40
CA PRO A 132 -2.28 7.03 -13.03
C PRO A 132 -0.77 6.91 -12.87
N GLU A 133 -0.16 7.92 -12.28
CA GLU A 133 1.29 7.99 -12.06
C GLU A 133 1.59 7.98 -10.56
N ILE A 134 2.19 6.89 -10.10
CA ILE A 134 2.56 6.65 -8.71
C ILE A 134 4.08 6.77 -8.57
N ILE A 135 4.52 7.68 -7.72
CA ILE A 135 5.92 7.85 -7.37
C ILE A 135 6.20 7.01 -6.12
N LEU A 136 7.23 6.15 -6.19
CA LEU A 136 7.74 5.46 -5.01
C LEU A 136 8.78 6.34 -4.32
N PHE A 137 8.67 6.43 -2.99
CA PHE A 137 9.56 7.22 -2.17
C PHE A 137 9.79 6.56 -0.81
N GLY A 138 11.04 6.53 -0.35
CA GLY A 138 11.44 5.93 0.93
C GLY A 138 12.96 5.68 0.98
N ASP A 139 13.50 5.57 2.19
CA ASP A 139 14.96 5.45 2.40
C ASP A 139 15.48 4.01 2.22
N ASN A 140 14.58 3.03 2.18
CA ASN A 140 14.91 1.61 2.14
C ASN A 140 14.23 0.91 0.96
N ILE A 141 14.29 1.44 -0.26
CA ILE A 141 13.67 0.79 -1.44
C ILE A 141 14.76 0.09 -2.24
N ASP A 142 14.50 -1.16 -2.67
CA ASP A 142 15.38 -1.90 -3.57
C ASP A 142 15.51 -1.15 -4.91
N GLU A 143 16.75 -0.87 -5.34
CA GLU A 143 17.03 -0.11 -6.58
C GLU A 143 16.41 -0.77 -7.82
N ASP A 144 16.34 -2.10 -7.84
CA ASP A 144 15.79 -2.88 -8.94
C ASP A 144 14.30 -3.22 -8.77
N ILE A 145 13.60 -2.58 -7.83
CA ILE A 145 12.21 -2.91 -7.50
C ILE A 145 11.28 -2.96 -8.72
N LEU A 146 11.38 -1.99 -9.62
CA LEU A 146 10.53 -1.90 -10.83
C LEU A 146 10.93 -2.94 -11.89
N ASN A 147 12.23 -3.26 -12.00
CA ASN A 147 12.72 -4.31 -12.89
C ASN A 147 12.26 -5.69 -12.41
N ASN A 148 12.35 -5.92 -11.10
CA ASN A 148 12.02 -7.19 -10.47
C ASN A 148 10.52 -7.41 -10.33
N LEU A 149 9.69 -6.36 -10.36
CA LEU A 149 8.23 -6.48 -10.39
C LEU A 149 7.73 -7.03 -11.73
N ALA A 150 8.37 -6.62 -12.84
CA ALA A 150 8.02 -7.12 -14.15
C ALA A 150 8.22 -8.64 -14.21
N ASN A 151 7.23 -9.35 -14.75
CA ASN A 151 7.13 -10.81 -14.82
C ASN A 151 6.80 -11.54 -13.51
N GLN A 152 6.60 -10.85 -12.39
CA GLN A 152 6.07 -11.52 -11.19
C GLN A 152 4.65 -12.01 -11.42
N ARG A 153 4.32 -13.17 -10.83
CA ARG A 153 2.97 -13.74 -10.90
C ARG A 153 2.01 -12.86 -10.10
N VAL A 154 0.81 -12.66 -10.64
CA VAL A 154 -0.27 -11.98 -9.92
C VAL A 154 -0.97 -12.99 -9.03
N GLU A 155 -1.22 -12.62 -7.76
CA GLU A 155 -2.10 -13.40 -6.91
C GLU A 155 -3.53 -12.96 -7.13
N GLU A 156 -4.34 -13.86 -7.70
CA GLU A 156 -5.77 -13.64 -7.74
C GLU A 156 -6.30 -13.69 -6.31
N LYS A 157 -7.03 -12.65 -5.90
CA LYS A 157 -7.86 -12.73 -4.70
C LYS A 157 -8.72 -13.98 -4.86
N LYS A 158 -8.56 -14.96 -3.96
CA LYS A 158 -9.54 -16.03 -3.85
C LYS A 158 -10.88 -15.35 -3.67
N ASN A 159 -11.76 -15.46 -4.67
CA ASN A 159 -13.14 -15.03 -4.52
C ASN A 159 -13.61 -15.58 -3.17
N LYS A 160 -14.26 -14.72 -2.36
CA LYS A 160 -14.96 -15.17 -1.15
C LYS A 160 -15.67 -16.45 -1.56
N THR A 161 -15.24 -17.56 -0.97
CA THR A 161 -15.74 -18.88 -1.28
C THR A 161 -17.26 -18.76 -1.28
N GLU A 162 -17.92 -19.22 -2.34
CA GLU A 162 -19.39 -19.28 -2.38
C GLU A 162 -19.86 -19.76 -1.01
N ALA A 163 -20.77 -18.98 -0.40
CA ALA A 163 -21.31 -19.24 0.95
C ALA A 163 -21.39 -20.75 1.18
N GLY A 164 -20.58 -21.24 2.12
CA GLY A 164 -20.48 -22.67 2.38
C GLY A 164 -21.86 -23.23 2.71
N GLN A 165 -22.07 -24.54 2.59
CA GLN A 165 -23.37 -25.15 2.93
C GLN A 165 -23.89 -24.69 4.30
N LEU A 166 -23.00 -24.44 5.26
CA LEU A 166 -23.33 -23.88 6.57
C LEU A 166 -23.87 -22.44 6.49
N ASP A 167 -23.28 -21.54 5.72
CA ASP A 167 -23.78 -20.16 5.55
C ASP A 167 -25.18 -20.14 4.90
N LYS A 168 -25.45 -21.08 3.97
CA LYS A 168 -26.80 -21.25 3.39
C LYS A 168 -27.81 -21.79 4.41
N ILE A 169 -27.39 -22.71 5.29
CA ILE A 169 -28.24 -23.28 6.36
C ILE A 169 -28.56 -22.22 7.42
N PHE A 170 -27.56 -21.43 7.87
CA PHE A 170 -27.78 -20.41 8.89
C PHE A 170 -28.47 -19.15 8.34
N GLY A 171 -28.21 -18.77 7.08
CA GLY A 171 -28.91 -17.66 6.42
C GLY A 171 -30.39 -17.94 6.20
N SER A 172 -30.77 -19.19 5.88
CA SER A 172 -32.18 -19.59 5.73
C SER A 172 -32.93 -19.69 7.06
N GLN A 173 -32.26 -20.07 8.16
CA GLN A 173 -32.85 -20.01 9.50
C GLN A 173 -33.16 -18.58 9.95
N TRP A 174 -32.37 -17.59 9.54
CA TRP A 174 -32.61 -16.20 9.89
C TRP A 174 -33.78 -15.58 9.10
N ASN A 175 -33.92 -15.94 7.82
CA ASN A 175 -35.02 -15.46 6.96
C ASN A 175 -36.39 -16.09 7.29
N ASN A 176 -36.41 -17.25 7.95
CA ASN A 176 -37.65 -17.93 8.37
C ASN A 176 -38.14 -17.54 9.77
N ARG A 177 -37.54 -16.53 10.42
CA ARG A 177 -38.13 -15.86 11.58
C ARG A 177 -38.97 -14.67 11.11
N LYS A 178 -40.18 -14.95 10.63
CA LYS A 178 -41.28 -13.99 10.50
C LYS A 178 -42.52 -14.56 11.16
#